data_AF-A0AAN8V1E8-F1
#
_entry.id   AF-A0AAN8V1E8-F1
#
_cell.length_a   1.000
_cell.length_b   1.000
_cell.length_c   1.000
_cell.angle_alpha   90.00
_cell.angle_beta   90.00
_cell.angle_gamma   90.00
#
_symmetry.space_group_name_H-M   'P 1'
#
loop_
_entity.id
_entity.type
_entity.pdbx_description
1 polymer ?
#
loop_
_entity_poly.entity_id
_entity_poly.type
_entity_poly.pdbx_seq_one_letter_code
_entity_poly.pdbx_strand_id
1 'polypeptide(L)'
;ELKRFPSLQADIAAAATEALERFRDESRRTVLRLVEMQSSYLTVEFFRKQPLEPEKNANPQATNVDRYSDSHFKRIGANVTAYINMVCDTLKTSIPKAVVYCQVREAKRSLLNHFYAQLGRREKEQLGAMLDEDPALMAKREQIAKRLELYKSARDEIDSVAWK
;
A
#
# COMPACT_ATOMS: atom_id res chain seq x y z
N GLU A 1 2.90 6.99 -22.80
CA GLU A 1 1.85 7.85 -23.37
C GLU A 1 1.45 9.00 -22.45
N LEU A 2 1.26 8.79 -21.13
CA LEU A 2 0.93 9.86 -20.16
C LEU A 2 1.96 11.01 -20.05
N LYS A 3 3.23 10.79 -20.40
CA LYS A 3 4.27 11.85 -20.40
C LYS A 3 3.93 13.04 -21.32
N ARG A 4 3.01 12.85 -22.27
CA ARG A 4 2.55 13.90 -23.18
C ARG A 4 1.63 14.91 -22.49
N PHE A 5 0.90 14.48 -21.46
CA PHE A 5 -0.16 15.25 -20.79
C PHE A 5 0.16 15.39 -19.30
N PRO A 6 1.02 16.34 -18.92
CA PRO A 6 1.47 16.51 -17.53
C PRO A 6 0.31 16.78 -16.56
N SER A 7 -0.69 17.57 -17.00
CA SER A 7 -1.90 17.86 -16.21
C SER A 7 -2.70 16.59 -15.90
N LEU A 8 -3.00 15.77 -16.91
CA LEU A 8 -3.68 14.48 -16.71
C LEU A 8 -2.88 13.54 -15.80
N GLN A 9 -1.55 13.51 -15.94
CA GLN A 9 -0.69 12.70 -15.07
C GLN A 9 -0.79 13.15 -13.60
N ALA A 10 -0.77 14.46 -13.34
CA ALA A 10 -0.93 15.01 -12.00
C ALA A 10 -2.30 14.66 -11.41
N ASP A 11 -3.37 14.78 -12.20
CA ASP A 11 -4.73 14.44 -11.77
C ASP A 11 -4.90 12.95 -11.45
N ILE A 12 -4.30 12.06 -12.25
CA ILE A 12 -4.32 10.61 -11.96
C ILE A 12 -3.55 10.32 -10.66
N ALA A 13 -2.40 10.96 -10.45
CA ALA A 13 -1.62 10.79 -9.23
C ALA A 13 -2.38 11.32 -7.99
N ALA A 14 -3.06 12.45 -8.13
CA ALA A 14 -3.93 13.02 -7.09
C ALA A 14 -5.08 12.06 -6.76
N ALA A 15 -5.79 11.55 -7.78
CA ALA A 15 -6.89 10.61 -7.59
C ALA A 15 -6.44 9.30 -6.93
N ALA A 16 -5.26 8.78 -7.31
CA ALA A 16 -4.69 7.60 -6.67
C ALA A 16 -4.35 7.85 -5.19
N THR A 17 -3.83 9.03 -4.87
CA THR A 17 -3.49 9.44 -3.49
C THR A 17 -4.76 9.61 -2.66
N GLU A 18 -5.77 10.31 -3.19
CA GLU A 18 -7.08 10.48 -2.56
C GLU A 18 -7.74 9.13 -2.26
N ALA A 19 -7.70 8.19 -3.21
CA ALA A 19 -8.25 6.86 -3.02
C ALA A 19 -7.56 6.11 -1.86
N LEU A 20 -6.23 6.21 -1.72
CA LEU A 20 -5.50 5.59 -0.61
C LEU A 20 -5.81 6.25 0.74
N GLU A 21 -5.91 7.58 0.76
CA GLU A 21 -6.24 8.36 1.96
C GLU A 21 -7.64 8.03 2.47
N ARG A 22 -8.61 7.85 1.57
CA ARG A 22 -10.00 7.53 1.91
C ARG A 22 -10.15 6.26 2.76
N PHE A 23 -9.32 5.24 2.51
CA PHE A 23 -9.38 3.98 3.27
C PHE A 23 -8.36 3.90 4.41
N ARG A 24 -7.58 4.97 4.65
CA ARG A 24 -6.57 4.99 5.71
C ARG A 24 -7.17 4.81 7.09
N ASP A 25 -8.26 5.51 7.38
CA ASP A 25 -8.90 5.46 8.70
C ASP A 25 -9.56 4.11 8.99
N GLU A 26 -10.15 3.48 7.96
CA GLU A 26 -10.74 2.14 8.08
C GLU A 26 -9.67 1.07 8.31
N SER A 27 -8.57 1.15 7.57
CA SER A 27 -7.37 0.32 7.78
C SER A 27 -6.83 0.48 9.21
N ARG A 28 -6.68 1.73 9.68
CA ARG A 28 -6.24 2.02 11.06
C ARG A 28 -7.18 1.42 12.10
N ARG A 29 -8.49 1.58 11.95
CA ARG A 29 -9.49 0.98 12.87
C ARG A 29 -9.39 -0.54 12.91
N THR A 30 -9.18 -1.17 11.75
CA THR A 30 -9.03 -2.63 11.66
C THR A 30 -7.77 -3.11 12.37
N VAL A 31 -6.64 -2.42 12.16
CA VAL A 31 -5.37 -2.73 12.85
C VAL A 31 -5.50 -2.56 14.37
N LEU A 32 -6.16 -1.49 14.84
CA LEU A 32 -6.41 -1.28 16.27
C LEU A 32 -7.24 -2.44 16.87
N ARG A 33 -8.29 -2.88 16.18
CA ARG A 33 -9.10 -4.03 16.61
C ARG A 33 -8.29 -5.33 16.67
N LEU A 34 -7.36 -5.54 15.73
CA LEU A 34 -6.48 -6.72 15.77
C LEU A 34 -5.62 -6.74 17.03
N VAL A 35 -5.10 -5.58 17.44
CA VAL A 35 -4.30 -5.46 18.68
C VAL A 35 -5.18 -5.62 19.92
N GLU A 36 -6.34 -4.97 19.95
CA GLU A 36 -7.31 -5.07 21.05
C GLU A 36 -7.78 -6.52 21.27
N MET A 37 -7.94 -7.29 20.20
CA MET A 37 -8.27 -8.71 20.28
C MET A 37 -7.16 -9.51 21.00
N GLN A 38 -5.89 -9.19 20.75
CA GLN A 38 -4.75 -9.85 21.44
C GLN A 38 -4.64 -9.46 22.92
N SER A 39 -5.07 -8.24 23.29
CA SER A 39 -5.09 -7.82 24.69
C SER A 39 -6.30 -8.36 25.46
N SER A 40 -7.41 -8.62 24.77
CA SER A 40 -8.67 -9.04 25.39
C SER A 40 -8.70 -10.52 25.79
N TYR A 41 -7.95 -11.37 25.08
CA TYR A 41 -7.93 -12.80 25.34
C TYR A 41 -6.53 -13.40 25.24
N LEU A 42 -6.20 -14.24 26.22
CA LEU A 42 -4.93 -14.96 26.26
C LEU A 42 -5.03 -16.26 25.44
N THR A 43 -4.11 -16.49 24.51
CA THR A 43 -4.09 -17.72 23.72
C THR A 43 -3.70 -18.92 24.58
N VAL A 44 -4.67 -19.58 25.20
CA VAL A 44 -4.47 -20.69 26.15
C VAL A 44 -3.72 -21.88 25.52
N GLU A 45 -3.91 -22.10 24.21
CA GLU A 45 -3.22 -23.19 23.49
C GLU A 45 -1.69 -23.04 23.48
N PHE A 46 -1.18 -21.80 23.54
CA PHE A 46 0.26 -21.53 23.68
C PHE A 46 0.82 -22.18 24.94
N PHE A 47 0.17 -21.95 26.08
CA PHE A 47 0.62 -22.47 27.38
C PHE A 47 0.45 -23.99 27.50
N ARG A 48 -0.51 -24.59 26.79
CA ARG A 48 -0.68 -26.05 26.74
C ARG A 48 0.43 -26.76 25.96
N LYS A 49 1.03 -26.09 24.98
CA LYS A 49 2.13 -26.63 24.14
C LYS A 49 3.51 -26.33 24.70
N GLN A 50 3.62 -25.41 25.65
CA GLN A 50 4.89 -25.10 26.27
C GLN A 50 5.33 -26.30 27.14
N PRO A 51 6.52 -26.89 26.90
CA PRO A 51 6.99 -27.98 27.75
C PRO A 51 7.06 -27.50 29.20
N LEU A 52 6.30 -28.15 30.07
CA LEU A 52 6.48 -28.04 31.51
C LEU A 52 7.85 -28.62 31.80
N GLU A 53 8.87 -27.77 31.93
CA GLU A 53 10.16 -28.17 32.49
C GLU A 53 9.87 -28.95 33.79
N PRO A 54 10.23 -30.24 33.88
CA PRO A 54 10.00 -31.00 35.11
C PRO A 54 10.76 -30.28 36.23
N GLU A 55 10.12 -30.07 37.39
CA GLU A 55 10.80 -29.57 38.58
C GLU A 55 11.93 -30.54 38.94
N LYS A 56 13.14 -30.27 38.43
CA LYS A 56 14.37 -30.87 38.95
C LYS A 56 14.53 -30.32 40.36
N ASN A 57 14.14 -31.14 41.34
CA ASN A 57 14.16 -30.93 42.80
C ASN A 57 12.82 -30.57 43.47
N ALA A 58 11.74 -31.28 43.16
CA ALA A 58 10.60 -31.36 44.09
C ALA A 58 11.00 -32.19 45.33
N ASN A 59 11.67 -31.57 46.31
CA ASN A 59 11.84 -32.17 47.63
C ASN A 59 10.47 -32.09 48.36
N PRO A 60 9.81 -33.20 48.72
CA PRO A 60 8.45 -33.18 49.27
C PRO A 60 8.32 -32.54 50.66
N GLN A 61 9.43 -32.06 51.24
CA GLN A 61 9.51 -31.39 52.54
C GLN A 61 9.71 -29.86 52.47
N ALA A 62 9.77 -29.26 51.28
CA ALA A 62 9.92 -27.80 51.17
C ALA A 62 8.67 -27.05 51.65
N THR A 63 8.85 -26.07 52.53
CA THR A 63 7.76 -25.24 53.04
C THR A 63 7.16 -24.37 51.91
N ASN A 64 5.88 -24.00 52.00
CA ASN A 64 5.16 -23.20 50.98
C ASN A 64 5.87 -21.89 50.59
N VAL A 65 6.81 -21.40 51.40
CA VAL A 65 7.60 -20.18 51.16
C VAL A 65 8.65 -20.37 50.06
N ASP A 66 9.23 -21.58 49.92
CA ASP A 66 10.21 -21.89 48.86
C ASP A 66 9.57 -22.07 47.47
N ARG A 67 8.25 -22.27 47.41
CA ARG A 67 7.47 -22.29 46.16
C ARG A 67 7.42 -20.92 45.47
N TYR A 68 7.61 -19.84 46.22
CA TYR A 68 7.77 -18.48 45.71
C TYR A 68 9.24 -18.04 45.71
N SER A 69 10.16 -18.99 45.50
CA SER A 69 11.56 -18.67 45.29
C SER A 69 11.75 -17.83 44.02
N ASP A 70 12.84 -17.07 43.98
CA ASP A 70 13.28 -16.26 42.84
C ASP A 70 13.28 -17.04 41.49
N SER A 71 13.42 -18.37 41.56
CA SER A 71 13.30 -19.29 40.42
C SER A 71 11.89 -19.33 39.80
N HIS A 72 10.84 -19.25 40.61
CA HIS A 72 9.46 -19.24 40.16
C HIS A 72 9.13 -17.94 39.40
N PHE A 73 9.58 -16.80 39.93
CA PHE A 73 9.43 -15.50 39.25
C PHE A 73 10.21 -15.45 37.93
N LYS A 74 11.41 -16.03 37.88
CA LYS A 74 12.18 -16.19 36.63
C LYS A 74 11.43 -17.02 35.59
N ARG A 75 10.77 -18.11 36.00
CA ARG A 75 9.95 -18.95 35.11
C ARG A 75 8.72 -18.21 34.58
N ILE A 76 8.03 -17.45 35.44
CA ILE A 76 6.93 -16.57 35.00
C ILE A 76 7.43 -15.56 33.96
N GLY A 77 8.56 -14.90 34.23
CA GLY A 77 9.18 -13.95 33.31
C GLY A 77 9.50 -14.56 31.94
N ALA A 78 10.07 -15.79 31.92
CA ALA A 78 10.34 -16.52 30.70
C ALA A 78 9.06 -16.84 29.91
N ASN A 79 7.99 -17.30 30.59
CA ASN A 79 6.71 -17.62 29.96
C ASN A 79 6.02 -16.38 29.38
N VAL A 80 6.01 -15.28 30.12
CA VAL A 80 5.47 -13.99 29.66
C VAL A 80 6.23 -13.50 28.43
N THR A 81 7.56 -13.58 28.47
CA THR A 81 8.42 -13.18 27.33
C THR A 81 8.14 -14.03 26.10
N ALA A 82 8.02 -15.34 26.26
CA ALA A 82 7.70 -16.25 25.17
C ALA A 82 6.31 -15.98 24.58
N TYR A 83 5.31 -15.69 25.42
CA TYR A 83 3.97 -15.30 24.97
C TYR A 83 3.98 -13.99 24.18
N ILE A 84 4.66 -12.95 24.70
CA ILE A 84 4.81 -11.66 24.01
C ILE A 84 5.43 -11.87 22.62
N ASN A 85 6.48 -12.68 22.52
CA ASN A 85 7.13 -12.98 21.24
C ASN A 85 6.16 -13.65 20.25
N MET A 86 5.36 -14.62 20.70
CA MET A 86 4.34 -15.27 19.87
C MET A 86 3.26 -14.26 19.39
N VAL A 87 2.79 -13.36 20.26
CA VAL A 87 1.83 -12.32 19.87
C VAL A 87 2.46 -11.38 18.85
N CYS A 88 3.70 -10.94 19.10
CA CYS A 88 4.46 -10.10 18.17
C CYS A 88 4.58 -10.76 16.79
N ASP A 89 4.90 -12.05 16.72
CA ASP A 89 5.00 -12.78 15.44
C ASP A 89 3.65 -12.88 14.72
N THR A 90 2.56 -13.02 15.46
CA THR A 90 1.21 -12.99 14.90
C THR A 90 0.86 -11.60 14.35
N LEU A 91 1.17 -10.53 15.09
CA LEU A 91 0.92 -9.15 14.67
C LEU A 91 1.78 -8.74 13.46
N LYS A 92 3.05 -9.17 13.42
CA LYS A 92 3.96 -8.94 12.28
C LYS A 92 3.37 -9.44 10.96
N THR A 93 2.58 -10.53 10.98
CA THR A 93 1.98 -11.08 9.77
C THR A 93 0.56 -10.58 9.50
N SER A 94 -0.22 -10.31 10.55
CA SER A 94 -1.63 -9.91 10.42
C SER A 94 -1.82 -8.42 10.12
N ILE A 95 -0.98 -7.54 10.67
CA ILE A 95 -1.08 -6.08 10.46
C ILE A 95 -0.87 -5.72 8.97
N PRO A 96 0.21 -6.17 8.30
CA PRO A 96 0.38 -5.84 6.88
C PRO A 96 -0.75 -6.41 6.01
N LYS A 97 -1.27 -7.61 6.33
CA LYS A 97 -2.41 -8.20 5.62
C LYS A 97 -3.66 -7.34 5.76
N ALA A 98 -3.95 -6.84 6.96
CA ALA A 98 -5.08 -5.93 7.19
C ALA A 98 -4.92 -4.62 6.42
N VAL A 99 -3.74 -4.01 6.45
CA VAL A 99 -3.47 -2.76 5.71
C VAL A 99 -3.64 -2.97 4.21
N VAL A 100 -3.07 -4.03 3.64
CA VAL A 100 -3.21 -4.33 2.22
C VAL A 100 -4.66 -4.63 1.86
N TYR A 101 -5.37 -5.39 2.68
CA TYR A 101 -6.76 -5.77 2.43
C TYR A 101 -7.72 -4.58 2.51
N CYS A 102 -7.65 -3.79 3.58
CA CYS A 102 -8.59 -2.70 3.84
C CYS A 102 -8.23 -1.41 3.09
N GLN A 103 -6.95 -1.13 2.88
CA GLN A 103 -6.53 0.11 2.23
C GLN A 103 -6.18 -0.10 0.75
N VAL A 104 -5.14 -0.87 0.47
CA VAL A 104 -4.57 -0.96 -0.89
C VAL A 104 -5.53 -1.60 -1.87
N ARG A 105 -6.14 -2.73 -1.47
CA ARG A 105 -7.05 -3.48 -2.33
C ARG A 105 -8.35 -2.71 -2.59
N GLU A 106 -8.92 -2.09 -1.56
CA GLU A 106 -10.17 -1.32 -1.71
C GLU A 106 -9.96 0.02 -2.42
N ALA A 107 -8.82 0.69 -2.22
CA ALA A 107 -8.42 1.84 -3.01
C ALA A 107 -8.31 1.47 -4.50
N LYS A 108 -7.63 0.37 -4.84
CA LYS A 108 -7.52 -0.10 -6.24
C LYS A 108 -8.89 -0.38 -6.87
N ARG A 109 -9.80 -1.02 -6.13
CA ARG A 109 -11.14 -1.39 -6.63
C ARG A 109 -12.04 -0.18 -6.86
N SER A 110 -11.93 0.83 -6.01
CA SER A 110 -12.79 2.02 -6.08
C SER A 110 -12.22 3.13 -6.97
N LEU A 111 -10.90 3.17 -7.19
CA LEU A 111 -10.20 4.23 -7.91
C LEU A 111 -10.83 4.56 -9.26
N LEU A 112 -10.98 3.57 -10.15
CA LEU A 112 -11.51 3.82 -11.50
C LEU A 112 -12.94 4.34 -11.47
N ASN A 113 -13.80 3.72 -10.67
CA ASN A 113 -15.20 4.15 -10.54
C ASN A 113 -15.30 5.60 -10.03
N HIS A 114 -14.47 5.95 -9.05
CA HIS A 114 -14.45 7.31 -8.50
C HIS A 114 -13.86 8.32 -9.49
N PHE A 115 -12.76 7.97 -10.15
CA PHE A 115 -12.12 8.80 -11.16
C PHE A 115 -13.05 9.06 -12.36
N TYR A 116 -13.77 8.04 -12.85
CA TYR A 116 -14.76 8.22 -13.90
C TYR A 116 -15.93 9.10 -13.45
N ALA A 117 -16.41 8.94 -12.23
CA ALA A 117 -17.45 9.80 -11.68
C ALA A 117 -16.99 11.27 -11.53
N GLN A 118 -15.72 11.50 -11.16
CA GLN A 118 -15.12 12.83 -11.11
C GLN A 118 -14.97 13.44 -12.50
N LEU A 119 -14.45 12.67 -13.48
CA LEU A 119 -14.32 13.11 -14.88
C LEU A 119 -15.67 13.47 -15.50
N GLY A 120 -16.72 12.68 -15.25
CA GLY A 120 -18.06 12.93 -15.78
C GLY A 120 -18.72 14.21 -15.24
N ARG A 121 -18.19 14.80 -14.15
CA ARG A 121 -18.65 16.07 -13.59
C ARG A 121 -17.87 17.27 -14.11
N ARG A 122 -16.74 17.06 -14.80
CA ARG A 122 -15.90 18.15 -15.31
C ARG A 122 -16.47 18.72 -16.60
N GLU A 123 -16.36 20.03 -16.75
CA GLU A 123 -16.78 20.74 -17.96
C GLU A 123 -15.76 20.55 -19.10
N LYS A 124 -16.19 20.81 -20.33
CA LYS A 124 -15.37 20.65 -21.54
C LYS A 124 -14.05 21.42 -21.48
N GLU A 125 -14.04 22.61 -20.88
CA GLU A 125 -12.82 23.42 -20.72
C GLU A 125 -11.82 22.75 -19.77
N GLN A 126 -12.29 22.22 -18.65
CA GLN A 126 -11.46 21.51 -17.68
C GLN A 126 -10.90 20.20 -18.26
N LEU A 127 -11.70 19.48 -19.05
CA LEU A 127 -11.25 18.30 -19.79
C LEU A 127 -10.21 18.68 -20.87
N GLY A 128 -10.37 19.83 -21.50
CA GLY A 128 -9.37 20.40 -22.43
C GLY A 128 -8.04 20.64 -21.73
N ALA A 129 -8.05 21.31 -20.59
CA ALA A 129 -6.83 21.62 -19.81
C ALA A 129 -6.08 20.37 -19.33
N MET A 130 -6.78 19.26 -19.05
CA MET A 130 -6.13 17.99 -18.73
C MET A 130 -5.35 17.40 -19.90
N LEU A 131 -5.76 17.71 -21.13
CA LEU A 131 -5.16 17.25 -22.37
C LEU A 131 -4.15 18.25 -22.95
N ASP A 132 -3.79 19.29 -22.20
CA ASP A 132 -2.73 20.20 -22.59
C ASP A 132 -1.40 19.44 -22.68
N GLU A 133 -0.78 19.52 -23.85
CA GLU A 133 0.50 18.88 -24.11
C GLU A 133 1.66 19.68 -23.52
N ASP A 134 2.76 19.00 -23.22
CA ASP A 134 4.03 19.67 -22.91
C ASP A 134 4.42 20.65 -24.04
N PRO A 135 4.59 21.96 -23.75
CA PRO A 135 4.96 22.97 -24.75
C PRO A 135 6.23 22.64 -25.52
N ALA A 136 7.22 22.00 -24.87
CA ALA A 136 8.45 21.60 -25.53
C ALA A 136 8.21 20.50 -26.58
N LEU A 137 7.30 19.57 -26.27
CA LEU A 137 6.92 18.48 -27.16
C LEU A 137 6.05 18.99 -28.32
N MET A 138 5.15 19.95 -28.06
CA MET A 138 4.40 20.64 -29.11
C MET A 138 5.33 21.39 -30.07
N ALA A 139 6.25 22.21 -29.57
CA ALA A 139 7.18 22.96 -30.40
C ALA A 139 8.05 22.05 -31.27
N LYS A 140 8.54 20.94 -30.71
CA LYS A 140 9.31 19.94 -31.46
C LYS A 140 8.46 19.28 -32.55
N ARG A 141 7.20 18.95 -32.26
CA ARG A 141 6.28 18.37 -33.26
C ARG A 141 6.01 19.37 -34.39
N GLU A 142 5.82 20.64 -34.07
CA GLU A 142 5.60 21.70 -35.07
C GLU A 142 6.82 21.88 -35.98
N GLN A 143 8.04 21.88 -35.43
CA GLN A 143 9.27 21.94 -36.23
C GLN A 143 9.42 20.75 -37.18
N ILE A 144 9.12 19.53 -36.70
CA ILE A 144 9.18 18.32 -37.53
C ILE A 144 8.09 18.37 -38.61
N ALA A 145 6.90 18.85 -38.29
CA ALA A 145 5.81 19.00 -39.25
C ALA A 145 6.17 19.98 -40.38
N LYS A 146 6.73 21.15 -40.04
CA LYS A 146 7.24 22.11 -41.03
C LYS A 146 8.33 21.50 -41.92
N ARG A 147 9.28 20.77 -41.33
CA ARG A 147 10.33 20.09 -42.10
C ARG A 147 9.79 19.00 -43.02
N LEU A 148 8.77 18.26 -42.56
CA LEU A 148 8.09 17.26 -43.37
C LEU A 148 7.36 17.89 -44.55
N GLU A 149 6.69 19.01 -44.35
CA GLU A 149 6.00 19.77 -45.41
C GLU A 149 6.99 20.24 -46.48
N LEU A 150 8.15 20.77 -46.06
CA LEU A 150 9.23 21.14 -46.98
C LEU A 150 9.73 19.94 -47.79
N TYR A 151 9.93 18.78 -47.15
CA TYR A 151 10.35 17.57 -47.87
C TYR A 151 9.29 17.04 -48.82
N LYS A 152 8.00 17.19 -48.51
CA LYS A 152 6.91 16.83 -49.43
C LYS A 152 6.91 17.75 -50.65
N SER A 153 7.00 19.07 -50.45
CA SER A 153 7.11 20.03 -51.56
C SER A 153 8.31 19.72 -52.46
N ALA A 154 9.48 19.49 -51.87
CA ALA A 154 10.68 19.16 -52.63
C ALA A 154 10.54 17.83 -53.41
N ARG A 155 9.86 16.83 -52.84
CA ARG A 155 9.53 15.59 -53.54
C ARG A 155 8.58 15.85 -54.70
N ASP A 156 7.50 16.60 -54.48
CA ASP A 156 6.49 16.91 -55.51
C ASP A 156 7.13 17.69 -56.68
N GLU A 157 8.07 18.59 -56.39
CA GLU A 157 8.87 19.29 -57.40
C GLU A 157 9.74 18.32 -58.22
N ILE A 158 10.45 17.38 -57.58
CA ILE A 158 11.25 16.35 -58.27
C ILE A 158 10.35 15.47 -59.15
N ASP A 159 9.23 15.00 -58.61
CA ASP A 159 8.27 14.16 -59.32
C ASP A 159 7.67 14.90 -60.54
N SER A 160 7.49 16.23 -60.46
CA SER A 160 6.99 17.05 -61.58
C SER A 160 7.96 17.18 -62.76
N VAL A 161 9.26 17.02 -62.51
CA VAL A 161 10.33 17.12 -63.53
C VAL A 161 10.70 15.74 -64.07
N ALA A 162 10.63 14.69 -63.25
CA ALA A 162 11.02 13.34 -63.62
C ALA A 162 10.06 12.64 -64.62
N TRP A 163 8.83 13.15 -64.78
CA TRP A 163 7.81 12.59 -65.68
C TRP A 163 7.49 13.50 -66.88
N LYS A 164 8.42 14.35 -67.28
CA LYS A 164 8.47 14.99 -68.61
C LYS A 164 9.56 14.33 -69.46
#